data_AF-A0A2N0LKF4-F1
#
_entry.id   AF-A0A2N0LKF4-F1
#
_cell.length_a   1.000
_cell.length_b   1.000
_cell.length_c   1.000
_cell.angle_alpha   90.00
_cell.angle_beta   90.00
_cell.angle_gamma   90.00
#
_symmetry.space_group_name_H-M   'P 1'
#
loop_
_entity.id
_entity.type
_entity.pdbx_description
1 polymer ?
#
loop_
_entity_poly.entity_id
_entity_poly.type
_entity_poly.pdbx_seq_one_letter_code
_entity_poly.pdbx_strand_id
1 'polypeptide(L)'
;MESNNGPTPTDIIRHGEIISSQLTPLGSNYTFLVKMSLEGNESLAIYKPRDGEAPLWDFPRGTLYKREYAAYLLSQILGWDIVPFTIIRDGPHGIGSVQQFVEHDPKQNYYTLEDGCADQLRVIACFDLVANSTDRKANHLLVGANGKLWSIDHGLTFHSDMKVRTVIWDFCSEPIPAPLLKSLTKIREGLNSPSDSLPSLLKELVTLLPPEEVDALKRRLHWILEERVYPGLPGRNRRRR
;
A
#
# COMPACT_ATOMS: atom_id res chain seq x y z
N MET A 1 36.32 -8.42 12.82
CA MET A 1 35.82 -9.09 11.61
C MET A 1 34.58 -8.33 11.20
N GLU A 2 34.74 -7.35 10.32
CA GLU A 2 33.59 -6.65 9.74
C GLU A 2 32.85 -7.66 8.88
N SER A 3 31.62 -7.99 9.27
CA SER A 3 30.73 -8.79 8.44
C SER A 3 30.42 -7.97 7.19
N ASN A 4 31.12 -8.24 6.10
CA ASN A 4 30.81 -7.73 4.78
C ASN A 4 29.53 -8.44 4.29
N ASN A 5 28.41 -8.13 4.95
CA ASN A 5 27.09 -8.51 4.47
C ASN A 5 26.86 -7.63 3.26
N GLY A 6 26.79 -8.24 2.08
CA GLY A 6 26.52 -7.53 0.82
C GLY A 6 25.22 -6.71 0.86
N PRO A 7 24.90 -5.99 -0.23
CA PRO A 7 23.73 -5.12 -0.28
C PRO A 7 22.45 -5.89 0.06
N THR A 8 21.60 -5.28 0.88
CA THR A 8 20.28 -5.86 1.21
C THR A 8 19.40 -5.89 -0.05
N PRO A 9 18.32 -6.71 -0.10
CA PRO A 9 17.35 -6.66 -1.20
C PRO A 9 16.82 -5.25 -1.47
N THR A 10 16.63 -4.43 -0.43
CA THR A 10 16.21 -3.04 -0.56
C THR A 10 17.30 -2.14 -1.16
N ASP A 11 18.57 -2.37 -0.84
CA ASP A 11 19.69 -1.64 -1.46
C ASP A 11 19.80 -1.97 -2.95
N ILE A 12 19.64 -3.25 -3.30
CA ILE A 12 19.61 -3.71 -4.70
C ILE A 12 18.45 -3.06 -5.44
N ILE A 13 17.26 -2.95 -4.85
CA ILE A 13 16.12 -2.27 -5.49
C ILE A 13 16.37 -0.76 -5.65
N ARG A 14 16.97 -0.10 -4.65
CA ARG A 14 17.25 1.33 -4.68
C ARG A 14 18.30 1.69 -5.73
N HIS A 15 19.40 0.94 -5.77
CA HIS A 15 20.62 1.35 -6.48
C HIS A 15 21.01 0.42 -7.63
N GLY A 16 20.47 -0.80 -7.67
CA GLY A 16 20.77 -1.76 -8.73
C GLY A 16 20.18 -1.40 -10.09
N GLU A 17 20.62 -2.11 -11.11
CA GLU A 17 20.11 -2.01 -12.48
C GLU A 17 19.06 -3.09 -12.75
N ILE A 18 18.06 -2.77 -13.57
CA ILE A 18 17.11 -3.76 -14.08
C ILE A 18 17.78 -4.53 -15.20
N ILE A 19 18.17 -5.77 -14.92
CA ILE A 19 18.90 -6.63 -15.87
C ILE A 19 17.97 -7.55 -16.68
N SER A 20 16.73 -7.77 -16.21
CA SER A 20 15.71 -8.46 -16.99
C SER A 20 14.32 -7.96 -16.64
N SER A 21 13.41 -7.97 -17.61
CA SER A 21 12.01 -7.56 -17.45
C SER A 21 11.10 -8.57 -18.14
N GLN A 22 10.18 -9.18 -17.39
CA GLN A 22 9.21 -10.15 -17.90
C GLN A 22 7.80 -9.68 -17.59
N LEU A 23 6.96 -9.58 -18.62
CA LEU A 23 5.56 -9.19 -18.45
C LEU A 23 4.81 -10.28 -17.66
N THR A 24 4.10 -9.88 -16.63
CA THR A 24 3.17 -10.75 -15.91
C THR A 24 1.80 -10.70 -16.58
N PRO A 25 1.13 -11.83 -16.81
CA PRO A 25 -0.13 -11.88 -17.55
C PRO A 25 -1.37 -11.46 -16.72
N LEU A 26 -1.16 -10.86 -15.54
CA LEU A 26 -2.21 -10.60 -14.56
C LEU A 26 -2.56 -9.12 -14.50
N GLY A 27 -3.86 -8.81 -14.58
CA GLY A 27 -4.40 -7.45 -14.44
C GLY A 27 -4.55 -6.68 -15.75
N SER A 28 -5.17 -5.50 -15.68
CA SER A 28 -5.41 -4.62 -16.83
C SER A 28 -4.25 -3.64 -17.12
N ASN A 29 -3.37 -3.42 -16.14
CA ASN A 29 -2.17 -2.59 -16.27
C ASN A 29 -0.97 -3.48 -16.59
N TYR A 30 -0.02 -2.98 -17.38
CA TYR A 30 1.24 -3.70 -17.57
C TYR A 30 2.03 -3.74 -16.27
N THR A 31 2.30 -4.96 -15.82
CA THR A 31 3.07 -5.25 -14.61
C THR A 31 4.19 -6.22 -14.97
N PHE A 32 5.41 -5.90 -14.58
CA PHE A 32 6.59 -6.68 -14.93
C PHE A 32 7.24 -7.29 -13.69
N LEU A 33 7.59 -8.56 -13.75
CA LEU A 33 8.57 -9.14 -12.84
C LEU A 33 9.95 -8.77 -13.37
N VAL A 34 10.72 -8.03 -12.58
CA VAL A 34 12.06 -7.59 -12.94
C VAL A 34 13.10 -8.23 -12.03
N LYS A 35 14.27 -8.49 -12.61
CA LYS A 35 15.46 -8.88 -11.86
C LYS A 35 16.38 -7.67 -11.77
N MET A 36 16.74 -7.34 -10.55
CA MET A 36 17.62 -6.24 -10.18
C MET A 36 19.01 -6.82 -9.87
N SER A 37 20.09 -6.12 -10.26
CA SER A 37 21.46 -6.49 -9.90
C SER A 37 22.26 -5.31 -9.37
N LEU A 38 23.00 -5.52 -8.29
CA LEU A 38 23.93 -4.56 -7.70
C LEU A 38 25.14 -5.31 -7.16
N GLU A 39 26.34 -4.98 -7.64
CA GLU A 39 27.61 -5.58 -7.18
C GLU A 39 27.60 -7.12 -7.23
N GLY A 40 26.96 -7.70 -8.26
CA GLY A 40 26.84 -9.15 -8.42
C GLY A 40 25.78 -9.83 -7.55
N ASN A 41 25.06 -9.07 -6.72
CA ASN A 41 23.92 -9.55 -5.93
C ASN A 41 22.62 -9.25 -6.67
N GLU A 42 21.66 -10.16 -6.58
CA GLU A 42 20.40 -10.05 -7.33
C GLU A 42 19.18 -10.04 -6.40
N SER A 43 18.14 -9.33 -6.81
CA SER A 43 16.83 -9.34 -6.14
C SER A 43 15.71 -9.27 -7.17
N LEU A 44 14.56 -9.84 -6.84
CA LEU A 44 13.34 -9.69 -7.64
C LEU A 44 12.54 -8.46 -7.19
N ALA A 45 11.86 -7.82 -8.15
CA ALA A 45 10.91 -6.76 -7.88
C ALA A 45 9.76 -6.78 -8.89
N ILE A 46 8.65 -6.13 -8.53
CA ILE A 46 7.54 -5.83 -9.41
C ILE A 46 7.69 -4.39 -9.90
N TYR A 47 7.74 -4.22 -11.22
CA TYR A 47 7.83 -2.92 -11.87
C TYR A 47 6.51 -2.58 -12.59
N LYS A 48 5.92 -1.43 -12.27
CA LYS A 48 4.71 -0.91 -12.90
C LYS A 48 5.02 0.45 -13.55
N PRO A 49 5.28 0.50 -14.87
CA PRO A 49 5.56 1.75 -15.57
C PRO A 49 4.32 2.63 -15.67
N ARG A 50 4.51 3.95 -15.62
CA ARG A 50 3.46 4.95 -15.85
C ARG A 50 2.75 4.73 -17.19
N ASP A 51 3.52 4.46 -18.24
CA ASP A 51 2.99 4.35 -19.60
C ASP A 51 2.32 2.98 -19.85
N GLY A 52 2.37 2.08 -18.86
CA GLY A 52 1.62 0.82 -18.83
C GLY A 52 0.28 0.88 -18.10
N GLU A 53 -0.12 2.05 -17.61
CA GLU A 53 -1.41 2.26 -16.97
C GLU A 53 -2.55 2.22 -18.00
N ALA A 54 -3.55 1.37 -17.75
CA ALA A 54 -4.82 1.41 -18.43
C ALA A 54 -5.60 2.66 -17.98
N PRO A 55 -6.20 3.42 -18.92
CA PRO A 55 -7.05 4.55 -18.57
C PRO A 55 -8.24 4.12 -17.69
N LEU A 56 -8.44 4.85 -16.60
CA LEU A 56 -9.61 4.73 -15.73
C LEU A 56 -10.44 6.02 -15.81
N TRP A 57 -11.75 5.90 -15.62
CA TRP A 57 -12.65 7.05 -15.70
C TRP A 57 -12.61 7.90 -14.43
N ASP A 58 -12.27 7.31 -13.28
CA ASP A 58 -12.28 7.94 -11.96
C ASP A 58 -10.90 8.12 -11.32
N PHE A 59 -9.80 7.88 -12.06
CA PHE A 59 -8.44 8.17 -11.62
C PHE A 59 -7.68 9.01 -12.65
N PRO A 60 -6.85 9.99 -12.22
CA PRO A 60 -5.98 10.72 -13.13
C PRO A 60 -5.01 9.78 -13.85
N ARG A 61 -4.85 9.96 -15.17
CA ARG A 61 -3.91 9.13 -15.97
C ARG A 61 -2.47 9.35 -15.56
N GLY A 62 -1.67 8.30 -15.58
CA GLY A 62 -0.22 8.37 -15.33
C GLY A 62 0.12 8.63 -13.86
N THR A 63 -0.70 8.14 -12.94
CA THR A 63 -0.56 8.41 -11.50
C THR A 63 -0.75 7.19 -10.61
N LEU A 64 -1.08 6.01 -11.16
CA LEU A 64 -1.25 4.78 -10.37
C LEU A 64 0.07 4.33 -9.75
N TYR A 65 1.18 4.44 -10.48
CA TYR A 65 2.51 4.11 -9.94
C TYR A 65 2.90 4.99 -8.74
N LYS A 66 2.45 6.25 -8.73
CA LYS A 66 2.66 7.15 -7.58
C LYS A 66 1.88 6.70 -6.36
N ARG A 67 0.68 6.13 -6.55
CA ARG A 67 -0.17 5.62 -5.48
C ARG A 67 0.38 4.36 -4.83
N GLU A 68 1.05 3.49 -5.59
CA GLU A 68 1.82 2.38 -5.03
C GLU A 68 2.86 2.89 -4.04
N TYR A 69 3.61 3.93 -4.42
CA TYR A 69 4.61 4.51 -3.54
C TYR A 69 4.00 5.30 -2.37
N ALA A 70 2.91 6.04 -2.60
CA ALA A 70 2.17 6.74 -1.55
C ALA A 70 1.63 5.76 -0.49
N ALA A 71 1.15 4.58 -0.91
CA ALA A 71 0.70 3.54 0.00
C ALA A 71 1.85 2.98 0.85
N TYR A 72 3.01 2.74 0.24
CA TYR A 72 4.21 2.38 0.99
C TYR A 72 4.59 3.45 2.03
N LEU A 73 4.68 4.73 1.62
CA LEU A 73 4.99 5.83 2.53
C LEU A 73 4.00 5.92 3.69
N LEU A 74 2.70 5.82 3.41
CA LEU A 74 1.66 5.81 4.43
C LEU A 74 1.86 4.65 5.42
N SER A 75 2.16 3.45 4.93
CA SER A 75 2.42 2.28 5.80
C SER A 75 3.64 2.50 6.70
N GLN A 76 4.69 3.17 6.20
CA GLN A 76 5.89 3.50 6.97
C GLN A 76 5.61 4.59 8.01
N ILE A 77 4.88 5.64 7.65
CA ILE A 77 4.48 6.74 8.55
C ILE A 77 3.65 6.20 9.72
N LEU A 78 2.75 5.25 9.44
CA LEU A 78 1.92 4.60 10.46
C LEU A 78 2.68 3.61 11.33
N GLY A 79 3.86 3.17 10.88
CA GLY A 79 4.67 2.13 11.52
C GLY A 79 4.04 0.74 11.43
N TRP A 80 3.23 0.48 10.41
CA TRP A 80 2.48 -0.78 10.27
C TRP A 80 3.19 -1.83 9.44
N ASP A 81 4.15 -1.42 8.59
CA ASP A 81 5.02 -2.33 7.83
C ASP A 81 4.27 -3.44 7.08
N ILE A 82 3.17 -3.10 6.41
CA ILE A 82 2.31 -4.04 5.67
C ILE A 82 2.46 -3.93 4.14
N VAL A 83 3.06 -2.87 3.63
CA VAL A 83 3.32 -2.70 2.18
C VAL A 83 4.80 -2.97 1.91
N PRO A 84 5.14 -3.87 0.97
CA PRO A 84 6.53 -4.16 0.64
C PRO A 84 7.29 -2.91 0.22
N PHE A 85 8.62 -2.93 0.39
CA PHE A 85 9.46 -1.80 0.02
C PHE A 85 9.16 -1.34 -1.41
N THR A 86 8.79 -0.07 -1.58
CA THR A 86 8.41 0.48 -2.89
C THR A 86 9.13 1.80 -3.10
N ILE A 87 9.62 2.03 -4.33
CA ILE A 87 10.25 3.29 -4.74
C ILE A 87 9.81 3.66 -6.17
N ILE A 88 9.90 4.93 -6.52
CA ILE A 88 9.75 5.40 -7.91
C ILE A 88 11.13 5.55 -8.54
N ARG A 89 11.31 5.01 -9.74
CA ARG A 89 12.53 5.19 -10.54
C ARG A 89 12.28 4.94 -12.02
N ASP A 90 13.27 5.29 -12.84
CA ASP A 90 13.32 4.92 -14.25
C ASP A 90 13.59 3.42 -14.43
N GLY A 91 12.97 2.87 -15.48
CA GLY A 91 13.14 1.50 -15.93
C GLY A 91 12.96 1.37 -17.44
N PRO A 92 13.00 0.15 -17.99
CA PRO A 92 12.98 -0.10 -19.44
C PRO A 92 11.77 0.45 -20.20
N HIS A 93 10.66 0.72 -19.48
CA HIS A 93 9.42 1.24 -20.04
C HIS A 93 9.07 2.62 -19.45
N GLY A 94 10.09 3.38 -19.04
CA GLY A 94 9.95 4.74 -18.48
C GLY A 94 9.89 4.76 -16.95
N ILE A 95 9.47 5.90 -16.40
CA ILE A 95 9.30 6.05 -14.96
C ILE A 95 8.17 5.15 -14.45
N GLY A 96 8.38 4.51 -13.29
CA GLY A 96 7.37 3.65 -12.66
C GLY A 96 7.68 3.37 -11.20
N SER A 97 6.78 2.63 -10.56
CA SER A 97 7.04 2.08 -9.23
C SER A 97 7.80 0.75 -9.36
N VAL A 98 8.76 0.54 -8.47
CA VAL A 98 9.50 -0.70 -8.29
C VAL A 98 9.28 -1.14 -6.84
N GLN A 99 8.56 -2.26 -6.68
CA GLN A 99 8.17 -2.82 -5.39
C GLN A 99 8.90 -4.14 -5.17
N GLN A 100 9.43 -4.36 -3.97
CA GLN A 100 10.05 -5.61 -3.57
C GLN A 100 9.12 -6.79 -3.87
N PHE A 101 9.65 -7.80 -4.55
CA PHE A 101 8.92 -9.05 -4.74
C PHE A 101 8.85 -9.80 -3.41
N VAL A 102 7.65 -10.14 -2.98
CA VAL A 102 7.42 -10.96 -1.79
C VAL A 102 7.31 -12.41 -2.24
N GLU A 103 8.23 -13.26 -1.80
CA GLU A 103 8.09 -14.70 -1.95
C GLU A 103 6.87 -15.19 -1.17
N HIS A 104 5.96 -15.88 -1.86
CA HIS A 104 4.70 -16.37 -1.31
C HIS A 104 4.25 -17.62 -2.08
N ASP A 105 3.35 -18.40 -1.48
CA ASP A 105 2.65 -19.47 -2.20
C ASP A 105 1.53 -18.84 -3.06
N PRO A 106 1.57 -18.95 -4.41
CA PRO A 106 0.55 -18.38 -5.29
C PRO A 106 -0.83 -19.02 -5.12
N LYS A 107 -0.94 -20.16 -4.42
CA LYS A 107 -2.22 -20.79 -4.08
C LYS A 107 -2.87 -20.14 -2.85
N GLN A 108 -2.11 -19.42 -2.04
CA GLN A 108 -2.62 -18.75 -0.85
C GLN A 108 -3.19 -17.37 -1.21
N ASN A 109 -4.32 -17.04 -0.60
CA ASN A 109 -4.96 -15.74 -0.66
C ASN A 109 -5.81 -15.53 0.59
N TYR A 110 -6.53 -14.40 0.68
CA TYR A 110 -7.41 -14.10 1.82
C TYR A 110 -8.32 -15.27 2.26
N TYR A 111 -8.91 -16.04 1.33
CA TYR A 111 -9.84 -17.13 1.67
C TYR A 111 -9.16 -18.39 2.20
N THR A 112 -7.84 -18.50 2.09
CA THR A 112 -7.05 -19.65 2.51
C THR A 112 -6.12 -19.32 3.68
N LEU A 113 -6.30 -18.16 4.30
CA LEU A 113 -5.51 -17.77 5.46
C LEU A 113 -5.82 -18.69 6.64
N GLU A 114 -4.78 -19.05 7.39
CA GLU A 114 -4.90 -19.85 8.59
C GLU A 114 -5.42 -19.02 9.77
N ASP A 115 -5.88 -19.71 10.81
CA ASP A 115 -6.27 -19.09 12.07
C ASP A 115 -5.07 -18.32 12.68
N GLY A 116 -5.34 -17.13 13.24
CA GLY A 116 -4.31 -16.28 13.88
C GLY A 116 -3.88 -15.04 13.07
N CYS A 117 -4.34 -14.88 11.84
CA CYS A 117 -4.07 -13.68 11.03
C CYS A 117 -4.95 -12.46 11.37
N ALA A 118 -5.92 -12.60 12.28
CA ALA A 118 -6.95 -11.59 12.53
C ALA A 118 -6.38 -10.20 12.88
N ASP A 119 -5.35 -10.12 13.73
CA ASP A 119 -4.76 -8.83 14.11
C ASP A 119 -4.05 -8.15 12.94
N GLN A 120 -3.35 -8.92 12.10
CA GLN A 120 -2.73 -8.38 10.88
C GLN A 120 -3.80 -7.92 9.88
N LEU A 121 -4.90 -8.67 9.74
CA LEU A 121 -6.03 -8.29 8.90
C LEU A 121 -6.73 -7.02 9.40
N ARG A 122 -6.83 -6.80 10.72
CA ARG A 122 -7.35 -5.54 11.29
C ARG A 122 -6.50 -4.34 10.90
N VAL A 123 -5.17 -4.50 10.89
CA VAL A 123 -4.23 -3.47 10.44
C VAL A 123 -4.47 -3.15 8.96
N ILE A 124 -4.55 -4.17 8.10
CA ILE A 124 -4.76 -3.98 6.66
C ILE A 124 -6.14 -3.40 6.36
N ALA A 125 -7.19 -3.84 7.05
CA ALA A 125 -8.53 -3.26 6.92
C ALA A 125 -8.56 -1.78 7.32
N CYS A 126 -7.83 -1.41 8.37
CA CYS A 126 -7.71 -0.01 8.78
C CYS A 126 -6.90 0.81 7.76
N PHE A 127 -5.88 0.20 7.15
CA PHE A 127 -5.11 0.79 6.06
C PHE A 127 -5.99 1.04 4.83
N ASP A 128 -6.79 0.05 4.42
CA ASP A 128 -7.73 0.20 3.31
C ASP A 128 -8.71 1.34 3.55
N LEU A 129 -9.14 1.54 4.81
CA LEU A 129 -10.04 2.63 5.20
C LEU A 129 -9.37 4.01 5.06
N VAL A 130 -8.15 4.17 5.60
CA VAL A 130 -7.46 5.47 5.59
C VAL A 130 -6.91 5.81 4.20
N ALA A 131 -6.34 4.82 3.51
CA ALA A 131 -5.85 4.93 2.14
C ALA A 131 -6.99 4.95 1.12
N ASN A 132 -8.23 4.64 1.51
CA ASN A 132 -9.37 4.53 0.62
C ASN A 132 -9.10 3.57 -0.55
N SER A 133 -8.70 2.34 -0.23
CA SER A 133 -8.49 1.29 -1.23
C SER A 133 -9.81 0.97 -1.92
N THR A 134 -9.86 1.17 -3.23
CA THR A 134 -11.07 0.94 -4.03
C THR A 134 -11.04 -0.41 -4.74
N ASP A 135 -10.03 -1.25 -4.53
CA ASP A 135 -9.91 -2.52 -5.26
C ASP A 135 -9.14 -3.60 -4.48
N ARG A 136 -9.32 -3.66 -3.15
CA ARG A 136 -8.68 -4.73 -2.37
C ARG A 136 -9.35 -6.07 -2.69
N LYS A 137 -8.61 -6.94 -3.38
CA LYS A 137 -9.00 -8.31 -3.71
C LYS A 137 -8.28 -9.33 -2.81
N ALA A 138 -8.78 -10.56 -2.79
CA ALA A 138 -8.22 -11.66 -2.00
C ALA A 138 -6.75 -11.95 -2.32
N ASN A 139 -6.38 -11.90 -3.60
CA ASN A 139 -5.01 -12.13 -4.09
C ASN A 139 -4.07 -10.93 -3.90
N HIS A 140 -4.54 -9.84 -3.29
CA HIS A 140 -3.68 -8.70 -2.92
C HIS A 140 -3.12 -8.85 -1.50
N LEU A 141 -3.43 -9.95 -0.82
CA LEU A 141 -2.85 -10.33 0.46
C LEU A 141 -1.92 -11.51 0.25
N LEU A 142 -0.65 -11.31 0.57
CA LEU A 142 0.40 -12.33 0.43
C LEU A 142 0.85 -12.78 1.80
N VAL A 143 0.98 -14.09 1.98
CA VAL A 143 1.63 -14.67 3.16
C VAL A 143 3.12 -14.79 2.85
N GLY A 144 3.91 -13.93 3.47
CA GLY A 144 5.36 -13.98 3.39
C GLY A 144 5.98 -14.89 4.45
N ALA A 145 7.30 -14.80 4.59
CA ALA A 145 8.05 -15.52 5.63
C ALA A 145 7.46 -15.31 7.03
N ASN A 146 7.47 -16.38 7.84
CA ASN A 146 6.98 -16.40 9.23
C ASN A 146 5.50 -16.00 9.40
N GLY A 147 4.67 -16.17 8.36
CA GLY A 147 3.23 -15.86 8.43
C GLY A 147 2.90 -14.36 8.42
N LYS A 148 3.86 -13.51 8.04
CA LYS A 148 3.62 -12.07 7.89
C LYS A 148 2.72 -11.82 6.68
N LEU A 149 1.65 -11.05 6.88
CA LEU A 149 0.79 -10.59 5.80
C LEU A 149 1.35 -9.32 5.16
N TRP A 150 1.49 -9.37 3.86
CA TRP A 150 1.77 -8.23 3.02
C TRP A 150 0.53 -7.85 2.21
N SER A 151 0.34 -6.56 2.03
CA SER A 151 -0.66 -5.96 1.18
C SER A 151 0.04 -5.41 -0.06
N ILE A 152 -0.48 -5.70 -1.24
CA ILE A 152 0.03 -5.20 -2.53
C ILE A 152 -1.09 -4.57 -3.36
N ASP A 153 -0.73 -4.04 -4.52
CA ASP A 153 -1.62 -3.47 -5.54
C ASP A 153 -2.49 -2.32 -5.01
N HIS A 154 -1.81 -1.19 -4.74
CA HIS A 154 -2.40 0.02 -4.19
C HIS A 154 -2.55 1.14 -5.21
N GLY A 155 -2.41 0.85 -6.50
CA GLY A 155 -2.62 1.83 -7.58
C GLY A 155 -3.97 2.55 -7.50
N LEU A 156 -5.00 1.90 -6.94
CA LEU A 156 -6.36 2.43 -6.79
C LEU A 156 -6.67 2.85 -5.35
N THR A 157 -5.88 3.81 -4.84
CA THR A 157 -6.01 4.39 -3.50
C THR A 157 -6.08 5.92 -3.55
N PHE A 158 -6.38 6.53 -2.42
CA PHE A 158 -6.40 7.97 -2.14
C PHE A 158 -7.45 8.81 -2.87
N HIS A 159 -8.33 8.19 -3.67
CA HIS A 159 -9.44 8.86 -4.36
C HIS A 159 -10.16 9.87 -3.44
N SER A 160 -10.54 11.02 -3.99
CA SER A 160 -11.14 12.14 -3.24
C SER A 160 -12.50 11.79 -2.61
N ASP A 161 -13.36 11.10 -3.34
CA ASP A 161 -14.58 10.48 -2.81
C ASP A 161 -14.27 9.23 -1.99
N MET A 162 -15.05 8.98 -0.93
CA MET A 162 -15.00 7.74 -0.16
C MET A 162 -15.54 6.58 -0.98
N LYS A 163 -14.68 5.62 -1.34
CA LYS A 163 -14.97 4.53 -2.29
C LYS A 163 -14.35 3.19 -1.84
N VAL A 164 -14.19 2.98 -0.53
CA VAL A 164 -13.58 1.77 0.01
C VAL A 164 -14.28 0.53 -0.53
N ARG A 165 -13.52 -0.33 -1.22
CA ARG A 165 -13.94 -1.67 -1.62
C ARG A 165 -12.85 -2.63 -1.20
N THR A 166 -13.16 -3.43 -0.19
CA THR A 166 -12.25 -4.43 0.37
C THR A 166 -12.91 -5.79 0.43
N VAL A 167 -12.11 -6.85 0.50
CA VAL A 167 -12.58 -8.20 0.81
C VAL A 167 -12.64 -8.44 2.32
N ILE A 168 -11.92 -7.64 3.11
CA ILE A 168 -11.75 -7.81 4.56
C ILE A 168 -12.93 -7.15 5.31
N TRP A 169 -14.12 -7.75 5.20
CA TRP A 169 -15.34 -7.27 5.87
C TRP A 169 -15.57 -7.89 7.25
N ASP A 170 -14.68 -8.76 7.73
CA ASP A 170 -14.83 -9.51 8.99
C ASP A 170 -15.11 -8.60 10.19
N PHE A 171 -14.51 -7.41 10.19
CA PHE A 171 -14.52 -6.49 11.34
C PHE A 171 -15.61 -5.42 11.25
N CYS A 172 -16.59 -5.57 10.36
CA CYS A 172 -17.69 -4.60 10.19
C CYS A 172 -18.31 -4.20 11.53
N SER A 173 -18.44 -2.89 11.78
CA SER A 173 -19.01 -2.33 13.02
C SER A 173 -18.24 -2.66 14.31
N GLU A 174 -17.10 -3.33 14.23
CA GLU A 174 -16.22 -3.54 15.38
C GLU A 174 -15.39 -2.29 15.67
N PRO A 175 -14.98 -2.07 16.92
CA PRO A 175 -14.07 -0.99 17.27
C PRO A 175 -12.71 -1.17 16.58
N ILE A 176 -12.16 -0.07 16.08
CA ILE A 176 -10.78 -0.02 15.59
C ILE A 176 -9.86 -0.11 16.81
N PRO A 177 -8.84 -1.00 16.80
CA PRO A 177 -7.91 -1.12 17.92
C PRO A 177 -7.26 0.21 18.30
N ALA A 178 -7.20 0.49 19.61
CA ALA A 178 -6.64 1.74 20.14
C ALA A 178 -5.21 2.07 19.65
N PRO A 179 -4.28 1.09 19.48
CA PRO A 179 -2.97 1.36 18.89
C PRO A 179 -3.04 1.94 17.47
N LEU A 180 -3.99 1.49 16.64
CA LEU A 180 -4.16 2.00 15.28
C LEU A 180 -4.71 3.43 15.30
N LEU A 181 -5.71 3.71 16.14
CA LEU A 181 -6.23 5.07 16.35
C LEU A 181 -5.14 6.03 16.83
N LYS A 182 -4.21 5.57 17.66
CA LYS A 182 -3.05 6.38 18.09
C LYS A 182 -2.12 6.72 16.93
N SER A 183 -1.82 5.77 16.04
CA SER A 183 -1.04 6.05 14.81
C SER A 183 -1.78 7.03 13.88
N LEU A 184 -3.09 6.83 13.68
CA LEU A 184 -3.92 7.73 12.87
C LEU A 184 -3.99 9.16 13.45
N THR A 185 -4.00 9.29 14.78
CA THR A 185 -3.97 10.60 15.44
C THR A 185 -2.68 11.36 15.13
N LYS A 186 -1.52 10.68 15.17
CA LYS A 186 -0.21 11.30 14.88
C LYS A 186 -0.11 11.81 13.45
N ILE A 187 -0.58 11.04 12.46
CA ILE A 187 -0.56 11.49 11.06
C ILE A 187 -1.52 12.66 10.83
N ARG A 188 -2.71 12.66 11.46
CA ARG A 188 -3.64 13.80 11.41
C ARG A 188 -2.98 15.07 11.97
N GLU A 189 -2.32 14.97 13.12
CA GLU A 189 -1.58 16.09 13.72
C GLU A 189 -0.49 16.60 12.77
N GLY A 190 0.29 15.68 12.18
CA GLY A 190 1.30 16.03 11.17
C GLY A 190 0.71 16.77 9.98
N LEU A 191 -0.41 16.28 9.41
CA LEU A 191 -1.07 16.88 8.25
C LEU A 191 -1.72 18.25 8.52
N ASN A 192 -1.92 18.60 9.79
CA ASN A 192 -2.44 19.90 10.21
C ASN A 192 -1.33 20.90 10.58
N SER A 193 -0.08 20.44 10.69
CA SER A 193 1.08 21.30 10.89
C SER A 193 1.43 22.09 9.62
N PRO A 194 2.10 23.26 9.73
CA PRO A 194 2.58 24.02 8.58
C PRO A 194 3.48 23.17 7.66
N SER A 195 3.36 23.36 6.34
CA SER A 195 4.06 22.55 5.33
C SER A 195 5.58 22.46 5.53
N ASP A 196 6.22 23.51 6.04
CA ASP A 196 7.67 23.56 6.28
C ASP A 196 8.13 22.69 7.47
N SER A 197 7.20 22.29 8.33
CA SER A 197 7.45 21.49 9.53
C SER A 197 7.07 20.01 9.37
N LEU A 198 6.60 19.61 8.18
CA LEU A 198 6.21 18.23 7.91
C LEU A 198 7.43 17.29 8.00
N PRO A 199 7.32 16.15 8.70
CA PRO A 199 8.30 15.08 8.59
C PRO A 199 8.53 14.69 7.13
N SER A 200 9.76 14.34 6.77
CA SER A 200 10.18 14.10 5.37
C SER A 200 9.26 13.14 4.61
N LEU A 201 8.93 11.98 5.19
CA LEU A 201 8.04 11.00 4.57
C LEU A 201 6.62 11.54 4.35
N LEU A 202 6.12 12.35 5.30
CA LEU A 202 4.78 12.93 5.18
C LEU A 202 4.77 14.03 4.10
N LYS A 203 5.83 14.83 4.00
CA LYS A 203 6.02 15.82 2.93
C LYS A 203 6.06 15.17 1.56
N GLU A 204 6.74 14.02 1.45
CA GLU A 204 6.81 13.24 0.23
C GLU A 204 5.43 12.66 -0.15
N LEU A 205 4.72 12.07 0.82
CA LEU A 205 3.35 11.56 0.62
C LEU A 205 2.41 12.64 0.05
N VAL A 206 2.39 13.84 0.65
CA VAL A 206 1.48 14.92 0.19
C VAL A 206 1.89 15.50 -1.17
N THR A 207 3.16 15.35 -1.57
CA THR A 207 3.65 15.82 -2.87
C THR A 207 3.27 14.85 -4.00
N LEU A 208 3.07 13.57 -3.69
CA LEU A 208 2.65 12.55 -4.67
C LEU A 208 1.16 12.65 -5.03
N LEU A 209 0.35 13.18 -4.12
CA LEU A 209 -1.10 13.24 -4.25
C LEU A 209 -1.57 14.63 -4.71
N PRO A 210 -2.62 14.74 -5.55
CA PRO A 210 -3.32 15.99 -5.80
C PRO A 210 -3.84 16.63 -4.50
N PRO A 211 -3.91 17.98 -4.41
CA PRO A 211 -4.38 18.68 -3.21
C PRO A 211 -5.74 18.19 -2.70
N GLU A 212 -6.69 17.92 -3.60
CA GLU A 212 -8.03 17.43 -3.27
C GLU A 212 -8.03 16.03 -2.62
N GLU A 213 -7.07 15.18 -2.98
CA GLU A 213 -6.87 13.85 -2.38
C GLU A 213 -6.21 13.95 -1.01
N VAL A 214 -5.31 14.93 -0.81
CA VAL A 214 -4.74 15.24 0.50
C VAL A 214 -5.82 15.76 1.45
N ASP A 215 -6.68 16.67 0.99
CA ASP A 215 -7.80 17.17 1.78
C ASP A 215 -8.82 16.06 2.08
N ALA A 216 -9.06 15.16 1.13
CA ALA A 216 -9.88 13.97 1.37
C ALA A 216 -9.26 13.04 2.42
N LEU A 217 -7.95 12.80 2.39
CA LEU A 217 -7.24 12.04 3.41
C LEU A 217 -7.40 12.67 4.80
N LYS A 218 -7.29 14.00 4.92
CA LYS A 218 -7.53 14.72 6.20
C LYS A 218 -8.96 14.53 6.70
N ARG A 219 -9.97 14.70 5.83
CA ARG A 219 -11.38 14.46 6.17
C ARG A 219 -11.64 13.02 6.60
N ARG A 220 -11.07 12.05 5.87
CA ARG A 220 -11.14 10.61 6.23
C ARG A 220 -10.55 10.35 7.61
N LEU A 221 -9.34 10.84 7.87
CA LEU A 221 -8.69 10.69 9.18
C LEU A 221 -9.54 11.26 10.32
N HIS A 222 -10.14 12.43 10.12
CA HIS A 222 -11.05 13.03 11.08
C HIS A 222 -12.25 12.12 11.35
N TRP A 223 -12.96 11.69 10.30
CA TRP A 223 -14.12 10.80 10.40
C TRP A 223 -13.78 9.47 11.10
N ILE A 224 -12.67 8.82 10.73
CA ILE A 224 -12.23 7.54 11.34
C ILE A 224 -11.98 7.71 12.85
N LEU A 225 -11.38 8.83 13.27
CA LEU A 225 -11.05 9.10 14.66
C LEU A 225 -12.26 9.53 15.51
N GLU A 226 -13.32 10.03 14.87
CA GLU A 226 -14.61 10.31 15.50
C GLU A 226 -15.42 9.03 15.67
N GLU A 227 -15.62 8.26 14.59
CA GLU A 227 -16.45 7.05 14.62
C GLU A 227 -15.79 5.88 15.36
N ARG A 228 -14.46 5.71 15.19
CA ARG A 228 -13.63 4.69 15.85
C ARG A 228 -14.07 3.25 15.62
N VAL A 229 -14.90 3.01 14.61
CA VAL A 229 -15.40 1.69 14.21
C VAL A 229 -15.11 1.47 12.74
N TYR A 230 -14.90 0.21 12.35
CA TYR A 230 -14.87 -0.14 10.93
C TYR A 230 -16.27 0.09 10.33
N PRO A 231 -16.36 0.68 9.12
CA PRO A 231 -17.65 0.93 8.48
C PRO A 231 -18.43 -0.37 8.30
N GLY A 232 -19.74 -0.31 8.53
CA GLY A 232 -20.63 -1.41 8.19
C GLY A 232 -20.91 -1.47 6.69
N LEU A 233 -21.34 -2.64 6.21
CA LEU A 233 -21.82 -2.80 4.84
C LEU A 233 -23.05 -1.89 4.58
N PRO A 234 -23.05 -1.07 3.51
CA PRO A 234 -24.24 -0.33 3.10
C PRO A 234 -25.41 -1.30 2.90
N GLY A 235 -26.51 -1.10 3.63
CA GLY A 235 -27.71 -1.94 3.55
C GLY A 235 -27.82 -3.08 4.58
N ARG A 236 -26.77 -3.39 5.36
CA ARG A 236 -26.92 -4.20 6.59
C ARG A 236 -27.10 -3.27 7.78
N ASN A 237 -28.28 -2.66 7.86
CA ASN A 237 -28.70 -1.97 9.08
C ASN A 237 -28.58 -2.92 10.27
N ARG A 238 -27.99 -2.41 11.36
CA ARG A 238 -27.92 -3.03 12.68
C ARG A 238 -29.28 -3.63 13.06
N ARG A 239 -29.48 -4.93 12.83
CA ARG A 239 -30.43 -5.72 13.63
C ARG A 239 -29.66 -6.22 14.84
N ARG A 240 -29.45 -5.32 15.79
CA ARG A 240 -29.21 -5.71 17.18
C ARG A 240 -30.47 -6.46 17.65
N ARG A 241 -30.33 -7.73 18.01
CA ARG A 241 -31.11 -8.34 19.08
C ARG A 241 -30.22 -8.36 20.30
#